data_AF-A0AAW6BID4-F1
#
_entry.id   AF-A0AAW6BID4-F1
#
_cell.length_a   1.000
_cell.length_b   1.000
_cell.length_c   1.000
_cell.angle_alpha   90.00
_cell.angle_beta   90.00
_cell.angle_gamma   90.00
#
_symmetry.space_group_name_H-M   'P 1'
#
loop_
_entity.id
_entity.type
_entity.pdbx_description
1 polymer ?
#
loop_
_entity_poly.entity_id
_entity_poly.type
_entity_poly.pdbx_seq_one_letter_code
_entity_poly.pdbx_strand_id
1 'polypeptide(L)'
;MEKEYNRSTLESNIENTNTLDRHEIGKTLGQTDNPHSALKPGDDYAQAIKINPDGGLTADKDGLNVKAGNGIKVDSSGISIDPNNVLPKGMIMMFSGENAPTGWAFCDGNNGTPDLRSRFVMCGETISETGQSSSKANGSGTEKSFSKNTASTAVSVNVTVGNTVLTELQIPSHKHIGGMTYYTSYGMKYGYAPDNKTEYQINNSYTSSIWLKPSLGKDHYAYTSNTGGGQGHNHPATASSPSHNHSIDIIPPYYLLAFIMKL
;
A
#
# COMPACT_ATOMS: atom_id res chain seq x y z
N MET A 1 -105.86 40.16 -60.87
CA MET A 1 -105.37 39.33 -62.00
C MET A 1 -104.14 38.60 -61.47
N GLU A 2 -104.22 37.27 -61.39
CA GLU A 2 -103.19 36.36 -60.86
C GLU A 2 -101.83 36.53 -61.56
N LYS A 3 -100.73 36.24 -60.84
CA LYS A 3 -99.93 35.03 -61.06
C LYS A 3 -98.73 34.94 -60.11
N GLU A 4 -98.57 33.75 -59.55
CA GLU A 4 -97.33 33.22 -58.96
C GLU A 4 -96.17 33.27 -59.96
N TYR A 5 -94.92 33.35 -59.48
CA TYR A 5 -93.95 32.26 -59.65
C TYR A 5 -92.63 32.54 -58.90
N ASN A 6 -92.14 31.51 -58.22
CA ASN A 6 -90.86 31.45 -57.52
C ASN A 6 -89.73 31.12 -58.52
N ARG A 7 -88.59 31.83 -58.49
CA ARG A 7 -87.39 31.39 -59.21
C ARG A 7 -86.12 31.66 -58.41
N SER A 8 -85.55 30.55 -57.93
CA SER A 8 -84.17 30.41 -57.48
C SER A 8 -83.20 30.83 -58.58
N THR A 9 -82.19 31.63 -58.22
CA THR A 9 -80.92 31.72 -58.94
C THR A 9 -79.78 31.76 -57.93
N LEU A 10 -78.99 30.68 -57.94
CA LEU A 10 -77.64 30.64 -57.40
C LEU A 10 -76.77 31.52 -58.31
N GLU A 11 -76.20 32.59 -57.75
CA GLU A 11 -74.93 33.12 -58.22
C GLU A 11 -73.98 33.27 -57.03
N SER A 12 -72.92 32.50 -57.13
CA SER A 12 -71.70 32.53 -56.33
C SER A 12 -70.98 33.87 -56.48
N ASN A 13 -70.47 34.44 -55.39
CA ASN A 13 -69.02 34.51 -55.14
C ASN A 13 -68.63 35.59 -54.12
N ILE A 14 -67.78 35.15 -53.18
CA ILE A 14 -66.79 35.93 -52.43
C ILE A 14 -67.37 36.79 -51.29
N GLU A 15 -67.64 36.16 -50.15
CA GLU A 15 -67.30 36.79 -48.87
C GLU A 15 -65.93 36.29 -48.41
N ASN A 16 -64.94 37.05 -48.86
CA ASN A 16 -63.67 37.37 -48.23
C ASN A 16 -63.24 36.46 -47.06
N THR A 17 -62.65 35.31 -47.37
CA THR A 17 -61.73 34.59 -46.47
C THR A 17 -60.41 35.36 -46.36
N ASN A 18 -60.45 36.56 -45.80
CA ASN A 18 -59.27 37.34 -45.43
C ASN A 18 -59.59 38.33 -44.31
N THR A 19 -60.08 37.79 -43.19
CA THR A 19 -59.71 38.32 -41.88
C THR A 19 -59.06 37.20 -41.11
N LEU A 20 -57.74 37.08 -41.26
CA LEU A 20 -56.86 36.37 -40.33
C LEU A 20 -56.77 37.12 -38.99
N ASP A 21 -57.92 37.49 -38.43
CA ASP A 21 -58.04 38.07 -37.10
C ASP A 21 -59.26 37.44 -36.42
N ARG A 22 -59.19 36.11 -36.29
CA ARG A 22 -60.11 35.38 -35.41
C ARG A 22 -59.63 35.60 -33.97
N HIS A 23 -59.97 36.75 -33.41
CA HIS A 23 -60.02 36.89 -31.96
C HIS A 23 -61.23 36.06 -31.49
N GLU A 24 -61.01 34.80 -31.10
CA GLU A 24 -62.05 34.02 -30.41
C GLU A 24 -62.25 34.63 -29.01
N ILE A 25 -63.10 35.65 -28.95
CA ILE A 25 -63.58 36.26 -27.70
C ILE A 25 -64.77 35.41 -27.23
N GLY A 26 -64.50 34.38 -26.44
CA GLY A 26 -65.56 33.58 -25.84
C GLY A 26 -65.06 32.29 -25.23
N LYS A 27 -65.63 31.93 -24.08
CA LYS A 27 -65.52 30.60 -23.48
C LYS A 27 -66.14 29.58 -24.44
N THR A 28 -65.40 29.10 -25.44
CA THR A 28 -65.81 27.92 -26.19
C THR A 28 -65.83 26.74 -25.22
N LEU A 29 -67.04 26.30 -24.90
CA LEU A 29 -67.35 25.15 -24.07
C LEU A 29 -66.65 23.92 -24.69
N GLY A 30 -65.44 23.60 -24.23
CA GLY A 30 -64.64 22.49 -24.74
C GLY A 30 -63.11 22.69 -24.73
N GLN A 31 -62.59 23.92 -24.74
CA GLN A 31 -61.13 24.16 -24.73
C GLN A 31 -60.56 24.54 -23.35
N THR A 32 -61.39 25.13 -22.48
CA THR A 32 -60.93 25.73 -21.22
C THR A 32 -60.97 24.82 -20.00
N ASP A 33 -61.71 23.71 -20.05
CA ASP A 33 -61.92 22.79 -18.92
C ASP A 33 -61.28 21.41 -19.15
N ASN A 34 -60.44 21.27 -20.17
CA ASN A 34 -59.72 20.02 -20.42
C ASN A 34 -58.61 19.84 -19.35
N PRO A 35 -58.62 18.73 -18.58
CA PRO A 35 -57.63 18.48 -17.52
C PRO A 35 -56.18 18.45 -18.04
N HIS A 36 -55.98 18.14 -19.32
CA HIS A 36 -54.67 18.10 -19.99
C HIS A 36 -54.34 19.35 -20.82
N SER A 37 -55.16 20.41 -20.76
CA SER A 37 -54.84 21.67 -21.43
C SER A 37 -53.68 22.40 -20.75
N ALA A 38 -52.80 23.01 -21.54
CA ALA A 38 -51.77 23.93 -21.07
C ALA A 38 -52.32 25.35 -20.80
N LEU A 39 -53.59 25.59 -21.15
CA LEU A 39 -54.27 26.88 -21.00
C LEU A 39 -55.51 26.73 -20.10
N LYS A 40 -55.88 27.81 -19.42
CA LYS A 40 -57.08 27.96 -18.59
C LYS A 40 -57.71 29.34 -18.84
N PRO A 41 -58.99 29.57 -18.49
CA PRO A 41 -59.55 30.92 -18.48
C PRO A 41 -58.75 31.84 -17.56
N GLY A 42 -58.40 33.01 -18.06
CA GLY A 42 -57.87 34.14 -17.30
C GLY A 42 -58.97 35.16 -16.95
N ASP A 43 -58.55 36.29 -16.40
CA ASP A 43 -59.44 37.43 -16.12
C ASP A 43 -59.92 38.08 -17.43
N ASP A 44 -61.08 38.75 -17.41
CA ASP A 44 -61.67 39.49 -18.53
C ASP A 44 -61.72 38.75 -19.88
N TYR A 45 -62.01 37.45 -19.85
CA TYR A 45 -62.13 36.57 -21.02
C TYR A 45 -60.81 36.34 -21.79
N ALA A 46 -59.65 36.63 -21.18
CA ALA A 46 -58.35 36.26 -21.72
C ALA A 46 -58.04 34.77 -21.50
N GLN A 47 -57.14 34.20 -22.31
CA GLN A 47 -56.56 32.87 -22.07
C GLN A 47 -55.29 33.00 -21.21
N ALA A 48 -55.15 32.18 -20.18
CA ALA A 48 -53.99 32.17 -19.28
C ALA A 48 -53.28 30.80 -19.32
N ILE A 49 -51.97 30.79 -19.02
CA ILE A 49 -51.21 29.54 -18.89
C ILE A 49 -51.66 28.79 -17.62
N LYS A 50 -51.88 27.48 -17.74
CA LYS A 50 -52.19 26.60 -16.60
C LYS A 50 -50.88 26.24 -15.89
N ILE A 51 -50.70 26.75 -14.67
CA ILE A 51 -49.54 26.47 -13.81
C ILE A 51 -49.96 25.51 -12.69
N ASN A 52 -49.16 24.47 -12.47
CA ASN A 52 -49.27 23.60 -11.30
C ASN A 52 -48.69 24.36 -10.07
N PRO A 53 -49.48 24.68 -9.03
CA PRO A 53 -48.99 25.39 -7.84
C PRO A 53 -47.83 24.69 -7.12
N ASP A 54 -47.78 23.37 -7.23
CA ASP A 54 -46.75 22.53 -6.63
C ASP A 54 -45.58 22.25 -7.60
N GLY A 55 -45.67 22.73 -8.84
CA GLY A 55 -44.66 22.56 -9.87
C GLY A 55 -43.48 23.53 -9.77
N GLY A 56 -42.54 23.40 -10.71
CA GLY A 56 -41.33 24.23 -10.79
C GLY A 56 -41.51 25.57 -11.52
N LEU A 57 -42.72 25.90 -11.96
CA LEU A 57 -43.04 27.16 -12.66
C LEU A 57 -44.02 27.98 -11.82
N THR A 58 -43.92 29.29 -11.91
CA THR A 58 -44.83 30.25 -11.29
C THR A 58 -45.26 31.28 -12.32
N ALA A 59 -46.45 31.85 -12.18
CA ALA A 59 -46.85 32.99 -12.99
C ALA A 59 -47.27 34.13 -12.05
N ASP A 60 -46.81 35.34 -12.33
CA ASP A 60 -47.16 36.55 -11.61
C ASP A 60 -47.45 37.70 -12.58
N LYS A 61 -47.60 38.92 -12.06
CA LYS A 61 -47.92 40.11 -12.86
C LYS A 61 -46.88 40.44 -13.94
N ASP A 62 -45.65 39.93 -13.81
CA ASP A 62 -44.55 40.20 -14.74
C ASP A 62 -44.37 39.07 -15.77
N GLY A 63 -45.07 37.94 -15.61
CA GLY A 63 -45.12 36.84 -16.59
C GLY A 63 -44.85 35.45 -16.00
N LEU A 64 -44.37 34.54 -16.85
CA LEU A 64 -44.01 33.17 -16.46
C LEU A 64 -42.58 33.15 -15.91
N ASN A 65 -42.44 32.58 -14.71
CA ASN A 65 -41.20 32.49 -13.95
C ASN A 65 -40.90 31.04 -13.52
N VAL A 66 -39.67 30.81 -13.08
CA VAL A 66 -39.22 29.52 -12.51
C VAL A 66 -39.17 29.62 -11.00
N LYS A 67 -39.73 28.62 -10.32
CA LYS A 67 -39.63 28.43 -8.88
C LYS A 67 -38.26 27.81 -8.56
N ALA A 68 -37.27 28.67 -8.33
CA ALA A 68 -35.93 28.25 -7.98
C ALA A 68 -35.91 27.43 -6.67
N GLY A 69 -35.30 26.25 -6.71
CA GLY A 69 -35.00 25.43 -5.53
C GLY A 69 -33.53 25.56 -5.10
N ASN A 70 -33.12 24.78 -4.10
CA ASN A 70 -31.72 24.75 -3.66
C ASN A 70 -30.84 24.17 -4.78
N GLY A 71 -30.05 25.04 -5.42
CA GLY A 71 -29.12 24.68 -6.49
C GLY A 71 -29.44 25.26 -7.87
N ILE A 72 -30.57 25.95 -8.03
CA ILE A 72 -30.89 26.69 -9.26
C ILE A 72 -30.96 28.19 -8.92
N LYS A 73 -30.28 29.01 -9.72
CA LYS A 73 -30.36 30.46 -9.67
C LYS A 73 -31.17 30.97 -10.87
N VAL A 74 -32.11 31.86 -10.61
CA VAL A 74 -32.87 32.58 -11.64
C VAL A 74 -32.57 34.06 -11.48
N ASP A 75 -31.91 34.66 -12.46
CA ASP A 75 -31.57 36.08 -12.47
C ASP A 75 -31.66 36.67 -13.89
N SER A 76 -31.20 37.91 -14.08
CA SER A 76 -31.23 38.59 -15.38
C SER A 76 -30.40 37.92 -16.48
N SER A 77 -29.49 37.00 -16.12
CA SER A 77 -28.72 36.17 -17.06
C SER A 77 -29.41 34.85 -17.40
N GLY A 78 -30.58 34.59 -16.82
CA GLY A 78 -31.40 33.40 -17.06
C GLY A 78 -31.37 32.38 -15.93
N ILE A 79 -31.54 31.12 -16.29
CA ILE A 79 -31.60 29.98 -15.36
C ILE A 79 -30.25 29.28 -15.38
N SER A 80 -29.60 29.17 -14.23
CA SER A 80 -28.29 28.52 -14.09
C SER A 80 -28.19 27.68 -12.82
N ILE A 81 -27.16 26.85 -12.74
CA ILE A 81 -26.81 26.14 -11.51
C ILE A 81 -26.24 27.16 -10.52
N ASP A 82 -26.59 27.03 -9.23
CA ASP A 82 -25.94 27.75 -8.14
C ASP A 82 -24.75 26.94 -7.61
N PRO A 83 -23.52 27.19 -8.10
CA PRO A 83 -22.35 26.39 -7.75
C PRO A 83 -22.01 26.45 -6.27
N ASN A 84 -22.38 27.50 -5.54
CA ASN A 84 -22.02 27.62 -4.12
C ASN A 84 -22.90 26.74 -3.23
N ASN A 85 -24.14 26.50 -3.65
CA ASN A 85 -25.06 25.60 -2.95
C ASN A 85 -24.87 24.14 -3.37
N VAL A 86 -24.56 23.87 -4.65
CA VAL A 86 -24.36 22.48 -5.13
C VAL A 86 -22.95 21.95 -4.91
N LEU A 87 -21.94 22.83 -4.85
CA LEU A 87 -20.54 22.49 -4.63
C LEU A 87 -20.02 23.33 -3.45
N PRO A 88 -20.29 22.89 -2.20
CA PRO A 88 -19.82 23.59 -1.02
C PRO A 88 -18.31 23.87 -1.04
N LYS A 89 -17.93 25.04 -0.51
CA LYS A 89 -16.54 25.40 -0.28
C LYS A 89 -15.82 24.33 0.55
N GLY A 90 -14.59 24.00 0.16
CA GLY A 90 -13.79 22.95 0.79
C GLY A 90 -13.98 21.56 0.18
N MET A 91 -14.92 21.38 -0.75
CA MET A 91 -15.03 20.14 -1.53
C MET A 91 -13.76 19.91 -2.35
N ILE A 92 -13.20 18.70 -2.28
CA ILE A 92 -11.99 18.30 -3.00
C ILE A 92 -12.34 17.26 -4.07
N MET A 93 -11.84 17.44 -5.29
CA MET A 93 -12.07 16.53 -6.41
C MET A 93 -10.75 16.16 -7.09
N MET A 94 -10.69 14.94 -7.62
CA MET A 94 -9.63 14.54 -8.56
C MET A 94 -9.84 15.25 -9.90
N PHE A 95 -8.77 15.79 -10.47
CA PHE A 95 -8.82 16.64 -11.65
C PHE A 95 -7.65 16.36 -12.59
N SER A 96 -7.95 16.24 -13.89
CA SER A 96 -6.98 15.93 -14.95
C SER A 96 -6.57 17.14 -15.78
N GLY A 97 -7.13 18.33 -15.51
CA GLY A 97 -6.82 19.54 -16.27
C GLY A 97 -5.54 20.25 -15.79
N GLU A 98 -4.94 21.02 -16.67
CA GLU A 98 -3.70 21.76 -16.40
C GLU A 98 -3.93 23.03 -15.57
N ASN A 99 -5.10 23.65 -15.71
CA ASN A 99 -5.45 24.89 -15.02
C ASN A 99 -6.69 24.66 -14.16
N ALA A 100 -6.64 25.05 -12.88
CA ALA A 100 -7.80 25.02 -12.01
C ALA A 100 -8.89 25.96 -12.57
N PRO A 101 -10.16 25.50 -12.70
CA PRO A 101 -11.24 26.35 -13.16
C PRO A 101 -11.51 27.53 -12.23
N THR A 102 -12.17 28.57 -12.73
CA THR A 102 -12.61 29.70 -11.90
C THR A 102 -13.42 29.22 -10.69
N GLY A 103 -13.06 29.70 -9.50
CA GLY A 103 -13.70 29.31 -8.24
C GLY A 103 -13.13 28.03 -7.61
N TRP A 104 -12.06 27.48 -8.17
CA TRP A 104 -11.29 26.35 -7.65
C TRP A 104 -9.81 26.72 -7.50
N ALA A 105 -9.10 26.01 -6.64
CA ALA A 105 -7.65 26.08 -6.53
C ALA A 105 -7.05 24.67 -6.44
N PHE A 106 -5.81 24.49 -6.88
CA PHE A 106 -5.08 23.25 -6.65
C PHE A 106 -4.80 23.04 -5.16
N CYS A 107 -4.88 21.80 -4.70
CA CYS A 107 -4.52 21.39 -3.34
C CYS A 107 -3.00 21.30 -3.17
N ASP A 108 -2.34 22.46 -3.15
CA ASP A 108 -0.89 22.62 -3.09
C ASP A 108 -0.40 23.32 -1.81
N GLY A 109 -1.30 23.61 -0.87
CA GLY A 109 -1.03 24.35 0.37
C GLY A 109 -1.24 25.86 0.27
N ASN A 110 -1.51 26.39 -0.94
CA ASN A 110 -1.80 27.80 -1.15
C ASN A 110 -3.31 28.06 -1.14
N ASN A 111 -3.71 29.33 -1.04
CA ASN A 111 -5.12 29.76 -1.10
C ASN A 111 -6.04 29.08 -0.07
N GLY A 112 -5.50 28.65 1.07
CA GLY A 112 -6.23 27.93 2.12
C GLY A 112 -6.56 26.46 1.78
N THR A 113 -5.99 25.92 0.70
CA THR A 113 -6.12 24.50 0.35
C THR A 113 -5.15 23.63 1.16
N PRO A 114 -5.45 22.35 1.41
CA PRO A 114 -4.46 21.40 1.91
C PRO A 114 -3.41 21.08 0.84
N ASP A 115 -2.18 20.73 1.24
CA ASP A 115 -1.16 20.21 0.30
C ASP A 115 -1.31 18.70 0.16
N LEU A 116 -1.92 18.25 -0.95
CA LEU A 116 -2.15 16.82 -1.25
C LEU A 116 -1.11 16.23 -2.21
N ARG A 117 -0.08 16.99 -2.58
CA ARG A 117 0.91 16.54 -3.57
C ARG A 117 1.74 15.38 -3.02
N SER A 118 1.79 14.27 -3.77
CA SER A 118 2.51 13.05 -3.39
C SER A 118 2.05 12.46 -2.05
N ARG A 119 0.75 12.57 -1.76
CA ARG A 119 0.12 12.04 -0.55
C ARG A 119 -1.09 11.18 -0.91
N PHE A 120 -1.31 10.14 -0.11
CA PHE A 120 -2.52 9.35 -0.14
C PHE A 120 -3.58 9.99 0.76
N VAL A 121 -4.82 10.08 0.28
CA VAL A 121 -5.95 10.65 1.03
C VAL A 121 -6.60 9.54 1.87
N MET A 122 -6.74 9.78 3.16
CA MET A 122 -7.31 8.82 4.12
C MET A 122 -8.20 9.59 5.09
N CYS A 123 -9.34 8.99 5.46
CA CYS A 123 -10.15 9.47 6.58
C CYS A 123 -9.50 9.04 7.89
N GLY A 124 -9.44 9.94 8.87
CA GLY A 124 -9.06 9.59 10.24
C GLY A 124 -10.04 8.59 10.87
N GLU A 125 -9.68 8.07 12.02
CA GLU A 125 -10.57 7.23 12.82
C GLU A 125 -11.76 8.05 13.33
N THR A 126 -11.52 9.32 13.67
CA THR A 126 -12.56 10.30 13.98
C THR A 126 -12.66 11.38 12.91
N ILE A 127 -13.86 11.94 12.68
CA ILE A 127 -14.07 12.97 11.65
C ILE A 127 -13.40 14.32 11.98
N SER A 128 -12.97 14.50 13.23
CA SER A 128 -12.20 15.66 13.69
C SER A 128 -10.70 15.55 13.39
N GLU A 129 -10.19 14.34 13.12
CA GLU A 129 -8.78 14.15 12.78
C GLU A 129 -8.52 14.68 11.37
N THR A 130 -7.79 15.79 11.31
CA THR A 130 -7.44 16.47 10.07
C THR A 130 -5.96 16.83 10.08
N GLY A 131 -5.37 16.98 8.90
CA GLY A 131 -3.97 17.37 8.74
C GLY A 131 -3.22 16.50 7.74
N GLN A 132 -1.89 16.52 7.83
CA GLN A 132 -1.00 15.78 6.94
C GLN A 132 0.15 15.16 7.73
N SER A 133 0.63 14.00 7.28
CA SER A 133 1.86 13.41 7.79
C SER A 133 3.08 14.26 7.38
N SER A 134 4.16 14.18 8.15
CA SER A 134 5.42 14.88 7.81
C SER A 134 6.08 14.34 6.54
N SER A 135 5.84 13.08 6.20
CA SER A 135 6.45 12.38 5.06
C SER A 135 5.51 12.33 3.85
N LYS A 136 6.06 12.39 2.64
CA LYS A 136 5.35 12.24 1.36
C LYS A 136 6.03 11.17 0.51
N ALA A 137 5.33 10.67 -0.50
CA ALA A 137 5.96 9.87 -1.54
C ALA A 137 7.08 10.67 -2.23
N ASN A 138 8.18 9.98 -2.51
CA ASN A 138 9.36 10.54 -3.17
C ASN A 138 9.26 10.35 -4.70
N GLY A 139 10.23 10.91 -5.41
CA GLY A 139 10.38 10.75 -6.86
C GLY A 139 9.64 11.79 -7.71
N SER A 140 9.86 11.75 -9.02
CA SER A 140 9.39 12.75 -10.00
C SER A 140 8.54 12.10 -11.09
N GLY A 141 7.62 12.87 -11.67
CA GLY A 141 6.73 12.35 -12.71
C GLY A 141 5.96 11.11 -12.25
N THR A 142 5.92 10.08 -13.10
CA THR A 142 5.27 8.79 -12.87
C THR A 142 6.11 7.80 -12.07
N GLU A 143 7.29 8.19 -11.59
CA GLU A 143 8.17 7.35 -10.77
C GLU A 143 8.09 7.80 -9.31
N LYS A 144 7.04 7.34 -8.63
CA LYS A 144 6.86 7.53 -7.18
C LYS A 144 7.20 6.28 -6.41
N SER A 145 7.86 6.50 -5.27
CA SER A 145 8.18 5.46 -4.28
C SER A 145 7.95 5.97 -2.87
N PHE A 146 7.60 5.07 -1.97
CA PHE A 146 7.53 5.35 -0.55
C PHE A 146 8.07 4.16 0.21
N SER A 147 9.34 4.24 0.59
CA SER A 147 10.01 3.16 1.29
C SER A 147 9.82 3.27 2.80
N LYS A 148 9.50 2.15 3.43
CA LYS A 148 9.51 2.03 4.89
C LYS A 148 10.48 0.93 5.30
N ASN A 149 11.34 1.28 6.25
CA ASN A 149 12.22 0.31 6.88
C ASN A 149 11.43 -0.56 7.86
N THR A 150 11.70 -1.86 7.85
CA THR A 150 11.26 -2.78 8.89
C THR A 150 11.94 -2.45 10.22
N ALA A 151 11.42 -3.02 11.31
CA ALA A 151 12.11 -2.99 12.59
C ALA A 151 13.46 -3.71 12.48
N SER A 152 14.53 -3.06 12.95
CA SER A 152 15.87 -3.66 12.94
C SER A 152 15.86 -4.91 13.81
N THR A 153 16.17 -6.04 13.21
CA THR A 153 16.07 -7.35 13.87
C THR A 153 17.42 -8.04 13.78
N ALA A 154 17.92 -8.53 14.90
CA ALA A 154 19.03 -9.46 14.94
C ALA A 154 18.47 -10.88 14.90
N VAL A 155 18.91 -11.68 13.93
CA VAL A 155 18.53 -13.10 13.84
C VAL A 155 19.61 -13.96 14.47
N SER A 156 19.19 -15.05 15.12
CA SER A 156 20.12 -16.03 15.68
C SER A 156 20.67 -16.91 14.55
N VAL A 157 22.00 -17.08 14.54
CA VAL A 157 22.67 -18.04 13.67
C VAL A 157 23.22 -19.14 14.56
N ASN A 158 22.70 -20.36 14.40
CA ASN A 158 23.21 -21.52 15.12
C ASN A 158 24.30 -22.19 14.29
N VAL A 159 25.48 -22.37 14.88
CA VAL A 159 26.57 -23.15 14.27
C VAL A 159 26.79 -24.41 15.08
N THR A 160 26.66 -25.56 14.43
CA THR A 160 26.96 -26.86 15.02
C THR A 160 28.28 -27.36 14.44
N VAL A 161 29.26 -27.59 15.31
CA VAL A 161 30.52 -28.24 14.93
C VAL A 161 30.36 -29.75 15.19
N GLY A 162 30.58 -30.55 14.15
CA GLY A 162 30.51 -32.01 14.24
C GLY A 162 31.69 -32.64 14.99
N ASN A 163 31.57 -33.93 15.30
CA ASN A 163 32.65 -34.72 15.89
C ASN A 163 33.88 -34.75 14.99
N THR A 164 35.09 -34.80 15.58
CA THR A 164 36.34 -35.02 14.85
C THR A 164 37.10 -36.19 15.45
N VAL A 165 37.57 -37.06 14.57
CA VAL A 165 38.45 -38.18 14.91
C VAL A 165 39.88 -37.71 14.69
N LEU A 166 40.71 -37.82 15.72
CA LEU A 166 42.12 -37.44 15.65
C LEU A 166 42.93 -38.47 14.85
N THR A 167 43.89 -37.97 14.09
CA THR A 167 44.91 -38.79 13.40
C THR A 167 46.19 -38.88 14.25
N GLU A 168 47.06 -39.84 13.91
CA GLU A 168 48.39 -39.95 14.55
C GLU A 168 49.20 -38.65 14.42
N LEU A 169 49.03 -37.89 13.35
CA LEU A 169 49.73 -36.61 13.20
C LEU A 169 49.27 -35.56 14.20
N GLN A 170 48.03 -35.64 14.69
CA GLN A 170 47.40 -34.64 15.56
C GLN A 170 47.58 -34.94 17.06
N ILE A 171 48.00 -36.15 17.44
CA ILE A 171 48.34 -36.47 18.82
C ILE A 171 49.79 -36.04 19.14
N PRO A 172 50.08 -35.55 20.36
CA PRO A 172 51.44 -35.20 20.75
C PRO A 172 52.42 -36.36 20.57
N SER A 173 53.66 -36.02 20.18
CA SER A 173 54.75 -37.01 20.12
C SER A 173 54.98 -37.61 21.51
N HIS A 174 54.72 -38.91 21.66
CA HIS A 174 54.88 -39.66 22.89
C HIS A 174 55.49 -41.04 22.62
N LYS A 175 56.03 -41.64 23.67
CA LYS A 175 56.53 -43.02 23.67
C LYS A 175 55.98 -43.76 24.88
N HIS A 176 55.78 -45.06 24.74
CA HIS A 176 55.34 -45.90 25.85
C HIS A 176 56.55 -46.40 26.63
N ILE A 177 56.43 -46.43 27.95
CA ILE A 177 57.37 -47.12 28.84
C ILE A 177 56.76 -48.51 29.11
N GLY A 178 57.50 -49.57 28.79
CA GLY A 178 57.05 -50.95 29.03
C GLY A 178 56.92 -51.24 30.52
N GLY A 179 56.12 -52.22 30.90
CA GLY A 179 55.87 -52.55 32.33
C GLY A 179 56.91 -53.48 32.98
N MET A 180 57.80 -54.09 32.19
CA MET A 180 58.82 -55.02 32.69
C MET A 180 60.08 -54.28 33.11
N THR A 181 60.65 -54.67 34.24
CA THR A 181 61.91 -54.16 34.76
C THR A 181 63.07 -54.99 34.28
N TYR A 182 64.17 -54.31 33.94
CA TYR A 182 65.39 -54.94 33.47
C TYR A 182 66.61 -54.46 34.25
N TYR A 183 67.53 -55.39 34.46
CA TYR A 183 68.78 -55.11 35.17
C TYR A 183 69.71 -54.16 34.40
N THR A 184 69.76 -54.28 33.08
CA THR A 184 70.58 -53.44 32.20
C THR A 184 69.76 -52.88 31.04
N SER A 185 70.34 -51.98 30.24
CA SER A 185 69.72 -51.47 29.01
C SER A 185 69.92 -52.36 27.78
N TYR A 186 70.55 -53.54 27.92
CA TYR A 186 70.86 -54.40 26.78
C TYR A 186 69.61 -54.95 26.09
N GLY A 187 69.62 -54.93 24.75
CA GLY A 187 68.47 -55.35 23.93
C GLY A 187 67.35 -54.32 23.82
N MET A 188 67.43 -53.18 24.53
CA MET A 188 66.43 -52.11 24.42
C MET A 188 66.71 -51.25 23.18
N LYS A 189 65.91 -51.44 22.12
CA LYS A 189 66.14 -50.80 20.82
C LYS A 189 66.09 -49.27 20.85
N TYR A 190 65.13 -48.68 21.58
CA TYR A 190 64.90 -47.24 21.55
C TYR A 190 65.48 -46.51 22.77
N GLY A 191 65.79 -47.23 23.84
CA GLY A 191 66.36 -46.70 25.08
C GLY A 191 65.51 -47.04 26.31
N TYR A 192 65.78 -46.39 27.44
CA TYR A 192 65.14 -46.70 28.72
C TYR A 192 64.88 -45.48 29.60
N ALA A 193 63.93 -45.64 30.53
CA ALA A 193 63.73 -44.73 31.65
C ALA A 193 64.16 -45.43 32.96
N PRO A 194 64.99 -44.81 33.80
CA PRO A 194 65.38 -45.38 35.09
C PRO A 194 64.35 -45.04 36.18
N ASP A 195 63.84 -46.04 36.88
CA ASP A 195 62.90 -45.87 38.00
C ASP A 195 63.32 -46.69 39.23
N ASN A 196 62.59 -46.51 40.34
CA ASN A 196 62.82 -47.21 41.58
C ASN A 196 62.80 -48.73 41.38
N LYS A 197 63.65 -49.42 42.15
CA LYS A 197 63.79 -50.87 42.09
C LYS A 197 62.48 -51.59 42.42
N THR A 198 62.24 -52.69 41.71
CA THR A 198 61.18 -53.65 41.99
C THR A 198 61.71 -54.85 42.76
N GLU A 199 60.83 -55.77 43.18
CA GLU A 199 61.26 -56.96 43.93
C GLU A 199 62.10 -57.92 43.07
N TYR A 200 61.71 -58.07 41.80
CA TYR A 200 62.39 -58.89 40.81
C TYR A 200 62.44 -58.16 39.47
N GLN A 201 63.56 -58.31 38.77
CA GLN A 201 63.76 -57.79 37.43
C GLN A 201 64.31 -58.88 36.50
N ILE A 202 64.10 -58.67 35.20
CA ILE A 202 64.66 -59.54 34.16
C ILE A 202 66.16 -59.23 34.04
N ASN A 203 67.00 -60.25 34.16
CA ASN A 203 68.44 -60.07 33.99
C ASN A 203 68.84 -60.32 32.54
N ASN A 204 68.85 -59.23 31.77
CA ASN A 204 69.23 -59.18 30.37
C ASN A 204 70.74 -58.99 30.14
N SER A 205 71.61 -59.38 31.09
CA SER A 205 73.06 -59.36 30.85
C SER A 205 73.50 -60.55 30.00
N TYR A 206 74.65 -60.43 29.32
CA TYR A 206 75.18 -61.41 28.36
C TYR A 206 75.33 -62.85 28.87
N THR A 207 75.36 -63.08 30.19
CA THR A 207 75.66 -64.39 30.80
C THR A 207 74.68 -64.77 31.92
N SER A 208 73.41 -64.40 31.81
CA SER A 208 72.51 -64.33 32.98
C SER A 208 71.33 -65.30 33.04
N SER A 209 70.88 -65.57 34.28
CA SER A 209 69.63 -66.24 34.63
C SER A 209 68.41 -65.36 34.34
N ILE A 210 67.26 -65.92 33.99
CA ILE A 210 66.09 -65.13 33.52
C ILE A 210 65.61 -64.08 34.54
N TRP A 211 65.62 -64.39 35.84
CA TRP A 211 65.20 -63.48 36.91
C TRP A 211 66.36 -63.15 37.87
N LEU A 212 66.36 -61.91 38.39
CA LEU A 212 67.34 -61.41 39.35
C LEU A 212 66.67 -60.52 40.39
N LYS A 213 67.09 -60.67 41.66
CA LYS A 213 66.73 -59.73 42.74
C LYS A 213 67.68 -58.53 42.69
N PRO A 214 67.19 -57.28 42.55
CA PRO A 214 68.07 -56.11 42.40
C PRO A 214 68.93 -55.89 43.64
N SER A 215 70.26 -55.79 43.48
CA SER A 215 71.19 -55.59 44.59
C SER A 215 71.59 -54.12 44.80
N LEU A 216 71.75 -53.31 43.74
CA LEU A 216 72.05 -51.87 43.78
C LEU A 216 71.53 -51.18 42.50
N GLY A 217 71.12 -49.91 42.59
CA GLY A 217 70.72 -49.07 41.43
C GLY A 217 69.21 -48.89 41.19
N LYS A 218 68.88 -48.29 40.05
CA LYS A 218 67.51 -48.12 39.51
C LYS A 218 67.24 -49.18 38.44
N ASP A 219 65.99 -49.62 38.30
CA ASP A 219 65.58 -50.57 37.27
C ASP A 219 65.41 -49.86 35.93
N HIS A 220 65.65 -50.58 34.83
CA HIS A 220 65.53 -50.05 33.48
C HIS A 220 64.19 -50.45 32.88
N TYR A 221 63.43 -49.46 32.42
CA TYR A 221 62.18 -49.68 31.70
C TYR A 221 62.37 -49.31 30.24
N ALA A 222 62.30 -50.31 29.36
CA ALA A 222 62.43 -50.08 27.92
C ALA A 222 61.28 -49.19 27.44
N TYR A 223 61.57 -48.19 26.61
CA TYR A 223 60.53 -47.43 25.94
C TYR A 223 60.44 -47.76 24.44
N THR A 224 59.27 -47.50 23.85
CA THR A 224 59.06 -47.60 22.40
C THR A 224 59.68 -46.40 21.68
N SER A 225 59.70 -46.42 20.34
CA SER A 225 59.93 -45.19 19.57
C SER A 225 58.85 -44.16 19.89
N ASN A 226 59.15 -42.88 19.63
CA ASN A 226 58.12 -41.85 19.63
C ASN A 226 57.15 -42.10 18.47
N THR A 227 55.87 -41.85 18.71
CA THR A 227 54.76 -41.78 17.74
C THR A 227 53.95 -40.53 18.06
N GLY A 228 53.24 -39.98 17.08
CA GLY A 228 52.56 -38.70 17.22
C GLY A 228 53.33 -37.56 16.55
N GLY A 229 52.62 -36.74 15.78
CA GLY A 229 53.20 -35.58 15.07
C GLY A 229 53.08 -34.25 15.82
N GLY A 230 52.18 -34.16 16.81
CA GLY A 230 51.87 -32.93 17.53
C GLY A 230 51.34 -31.79 16.65
N GLN A 231 50.86 -32.09 15.44
CA GLN A 231 50.29 -31.09 14.55
C GLN A 231 49.00 -30.54 15.15
N GLY A 232 48.84 -29.22 15.09
CA GLY A 232 47.59 -28.58 15.51
C GLY A 232 46.40 -29.11 14.71
N HIS A 233 45.24 -29.15 15.35
CA HIS A 233 43.96 -29.32 14.67
C HIS A 233 43.03 -28.17 15.06
N ASN A 234 42.07 -27.85 14.21
CA ASN A 234 41.13 -26.79 14.47
C ASN A 234 39.69 -27.23 14.20
N HIS A 235 38.78 -26.48 14.82
CA HIS A 235 37.34 -26.62 14.68
C HIS A 235 36.73 -25.22 14.51
N PRO A 236 37.01 -24.54 13.39
CA PRO A 236 36.55 -23.17 13.23
C PRO A 236 35.03 -23.14 13.05
N ALA A 237 34.37 -22.34 13.88
CA ALA A 237 32.97 -22.00 13.75
C ALA A 237 32.77 -20.54 14.15
N THR A 238 32.39 -19.72 13.20
CA THR A 238 32.02 -18.33 13.44
C THR A 238 30.79 -18.00 12.63
N ALA A 239 29.79 -17.41 13.28
CA ALA A 239 28.67 -16.80 12.60
C ALA A 239 28.34 -15.48 13.29
N SER A 240 28.01 -14.48 12.49
CA SER A 240 27.52 -13.20 12.96
C SER A 240 26.37 -12.76 12.06
N SER A 241 25.24 -12.42 12.66
CA SER A 241 24.19 -11.66 11.98
C SER A 241 23.92 -10.41 12.79
N PRO A 242 24.65 -9.30 12.51
CA PRO A 242 24.34 -8.01 13.10
C PRO A 242 22.87 -7.64 12.86
N SER A 243 22.35 -6.78 13.73
CA SER A 243 21.01 -6.22 13.55
C SER A 243 20.97 -5.48 12.22
N HIS A 244 19.97 -5.81 11.41
CA HIS A 244 19.72 -5.14 10.14
C HIS A 244 18.22 -4.97 9.95
N ASN A 245 17.86 -4.04 9.07
CA ASN A 245 16.50 -3.84 8.62
C ASN A 245 16.44 -4.01 7.10
N HIS A 246 15.21 -4.10 6.60
CA HIS A 246 14.92 -4.20 5.18
C HIS A 246 14.12 -2.96 4.79
N SER A 247 14.38 -2.44 3.60
CA SER A 247 13.62 -1.31 3.03
C SER A 247 12.68 -1.84 1.96
N ILE A 248 11.39 -1.56 2.11
CA ILE A 248 10.35 -2.02 1.19
C ILE A 248 9.60 -0.81 0.66
N ASP A 249 9.45 -0.71 -0.66
CA ASP A 249 8.53 0.25 -1.28
C ASP A 249 7.09 -0.25 -1.17
N ILE A 250 6.21 0.57 -0.59
CA ILE A 250 4.82 0.20 -0.30
C ILE A 250 3.79 0.88 -1.21
N ILE A 251 4.24 1.51 -2.31
CA ILE A 251 3.31 2.14 -3.25
C ILE A 251 2.64 1.09 -4.15
N PRO A 252 1.29 0.96 -4.15
CA PRO A 252 0.56 0.14 -5.11
C PRO A 252 0.54 0.79 -6.49
N PRO A 253 0.18 0.10 -7.59
CA PRO A 253 -0.03 0.75 -8.89
C PRO A 253 -1.01 1.92 -8.79
N TYR A 254 -0.67 3.06 -9.41
CA TYR A 254 -1.46 4.30 -9.31
C TYR A 254 -1.53 5.04 -10.64
N TYR A 255 -2.47 5.98 -10.71
CA TYR A 255 -2.58 6.99 -11.77
C TYR A 255 -2.48 8.38 -11.13
N LEU A 256 -1.77 9.31 -11.77
CA LEU A 256 -1.57 10.64 -11.23
C LEU A 256 -2.65 11.60 -11.74
N LEU A 257 -3.43 12.14 -10.79
CA LEU A 257 -4.34 13.27 -10.99
C LEU A 257 -3.98 14.38 -10.02
N ALA A 258 -4.26 15.62 -10.41
CA ALA A 258 -4.25 16.72 -9.47
C ALA A 258 -5.48 16.63 -8.54
N PHE A 259 -5.39 17.30 -7.41
CA PHE A 259 -6.56 17.58 -6.57
C PHE A 259 -6.85 19.07 -6.63
N ILE A 260 -8.13 19.42 -6.80
CA ILE A 260 -8.61 20.81 -6.71
C ILE A 260 -9.64 20.94 -5.59
N MET A 261 -9.65 22.07 -4.91
CA MET A 261 -10.60 22.42 -3.86
C MET A 261 -11.47 23.60 -4.28
N LYS A 262 -12.78 23.51 -4.00
CA LYS A 262 -13.70 24.63 -4.20
C LYS A 262 -13.37 25.76 -3.21
N LEU A 263 -13.16 26.96 -3.74
CA LEU A 263 -12.91 28.18 -2.96
C LEU A 263 -14.18 28.84 -2.43
#